data_AF-O47501-F1
#
_entry.id   AF-O47501-F1
#
_cell.length_a   1.000
_cell.length_b   1.000
_cell.length_c   1.000
_cell.angle_alpha   90.00
_cell.angle_beta   90.00
_cell.angle_gamma   90.00
#
_symmetry.space_group_name_H-M   'P 1'
#
loop_
_entity.id
_entity.type
_entity.pdbx_description
1 polymer ?
#
loop_
_entity_poly.entity_id
_entity_poly.type
_entity_poly.pdbx_seq_one_letter_code
_entity_poly.pdbx_strand_id
1 'polypeptide(L)'
;RLCRVISWFCGCWGLFSYTNHEEHFRLIFALCLHIDETPLIKYIAERLGVGNISLNESSVNYTVSSKDALQVIFDILDKRTLNTSKNLNYLMFKQAYDIYFYRQPTKISTELAQKMIALKKKRNKDRTEFKQPIDHVINITPYWLLGFVEGEGYFSTNITDYNLKFGIGQTSQEIAVLEAIQKFILALPANHLVERKTTNLVSLTINTKLKVVITNLWPIYL
;
A
#
# COMPACT_ATOMS: atom_id res chain seq x y z
N ARG A 1 -4.81 -5.33 -17.43
CA ARG A 1 -5.70 -4.36 -16.73
C ARG A 1 -5.88 -4.67 -15.24
N LEU A 2 -6.27 -5.88 -14.81
CA LEU A 2 -6.33 -6.26 -13.37
C LEU A 2 -4.96 -6.13 -12.66
N CYS A 3 -3.93 -6.61 -13.35
CA CYS A 3 -2.52 -6.43 -13.02
C CYS A 3 -2.03 -4.97 -12.93
N ARG A 4 -2.80 -3.95 -13.35
CA ARG A 4 -2.38 -2.54 -13.18
C ARG A 4 -2.97 -1.98 -11.89
N VAL A 5 -4.27 -2.21 -11.68
CA VAL A 5 -5.02 -1.88 -10.44
C VAL A 5 -4.38 -2.53 -9.21
N ILE A 6 -3.96 -3.79 -9.30
CA ILE A 6 -3.31 -4.50 -8.20
C ILE A 6 -1.93 -3.90 -7.84
N SER A 7 -1.15 -3.49 -8.84
CA SER A 7 0.18 -2.91 -8.57
C SER A 7 0.06 -1.57 -7.88
N TRP A 8 -0.97 -0.83 -8.29
CA TRP A 8 -1.39 0.43 -7.72
C TRP A 8 -1.92 0.26 -6.28
N PHE A 9 -2.74 -0.78 -6.07
CA PHE A 9 -3.31 -1.19 -4.78
C PHE A 9 -2.24 -1.59 -3.75
N CYS A 10 -1.16 -2.23 -4.18
CA CYS A 10 -0.02 -2.56 -3.33
C CYS A 10 0.78 -1.32 -2.84
N GLY A 11 0.57 -0.15 -3.45
CA GLY A 11 1.14 1.11 -2.98
C GLY A 11 0.32 1.77 -1.86
N CYS A 12 -1.00 1.49 -1.79
CA CYS A 12 -1.93 2.27 -0.99
C CYS A 12 -2.56 1.48 0.18
N TRP A 13 -2.53 2.13 1.35
CA TRP A 13 -3.46 2.07 2.51
C TRP A 13 -4.35 0.83 2.78
N GLY A 14 -3.83 -0.39 2.64
CA GLY A 14 -4.48 -1.57 3.21
C GLY A 14 -4.49 -1.54 4.74
N LEU A 15 -5.66 -1.31 5.35
CA LEU A 15 -5.87 -1.47 6.79
C LEU A 15 -6.26 -2.93 7.07
N PHE A 16 -5.39 -3.63 7.77
CA PHE A 16 -5.71 -4.92 8.35
C PHE A 16 -6.27 -4.70 9.76
N SER A 17 -7.50 -5.10 10.05
CA SER A 17 -8.13 -4.89 11.36
C SER A 17 -8.58 -6.20 12.00
N TYR A 18 -8.68 -6.16 13.34
CA TYR A 18 -9.05 -7.27 14.19
C TYR A 18 -9.97 -6.79 15.30
N THR A 19 -11.21 -7.26 15.28
CA THR A 19 -12.16 -7.10 16.38
C THR A 19 -12.33 -8.44 17.08
N ASN A 20 -12.15 -8.41 18.41
CA ASN A 20 -12.44 -9.54 19.27
C ASN A 20 -13.91 -9.42 19.68
N HIS A 21 -14.73 -10.35 19.23
CA HIS A 21 -16.01 -10.64 19.90
C HIS A 21 -15.76 -11.90 20.72
N GLU A 22 -16.33 -11.99 21.92
CA GLU A 22 -15.99 -12.99 22.96
C GLU A 22 -15.84 -14.44 22.45
N GLU A 23 -16.47 -14.80 21.33
CA GLU A 23 -16.43 -16.14 20.73
C GLU A 23 -15.80 -16.23 19.32
N HIS A 24 -15.45 -15.11 18.68
CA HIS A 24 -14.94 -15.12 17.31
C HIS A 24 -13.99 -13.98 16.98
N PHE A 25 -13.09 -14.25 16.04
CA PHE A 25 -12.20 -13.24 15.47
C PHE A 25 -12.67 -12.84 14.08
N ARG A 26 -12.74 -11.52 13.86
CA ARG A 26 -13.01 -10.96 12.55
C ARG A 26 -11.73 -10.40 11.96
N LEU A 27 -11.31 -10.99 10.84
CA LEU A 27 -10.21 -10.48 10.03
C LEU A 27 -10.80 -9.61 8.93
N ILE A 28 -10.31 -8.39 8.81
CA ILE A 28 -10.80 -7.44 7.80
C ILE A 28 -9.61 -6.87 7.06
N PHE A 29 -9.64 -6.99 5.73
CA PHE A 29 -8.89 -6.12 4.83
C PHE A 29 -9.79 -4.94 4.46
N ALA A 30 -9.28 -3.71 4.60
CA ALA A 30 -10.04 -2.51 4.29
C ALA A 30 -9.23 -1.45 3.54
N LEU A 31 -9.93 -0.71 2.67
CA LEU A 31 -9.49 0.59 2.15
C LEU A 31 -10.48 1.64 2.64
N CYS A 32 -9.97 2.79 3.08
CA CYS A 32 -10.77 3.94 3.46
C CYS A 32 -10.19 5.16 2.73
N LEU A 33 -10.97 5.73 1.82
CA LEU A 33 -10.61 6.89 1.02
C LEU A 33 -11.64 8.00 1.21
N HIS A 34 -11.30 9.22 0.77
CA HIS A 34 -12.26 10.33 0.74
C HIS A 34 -13.47 9.98 -0.13
N ILE A 35 -14.64 10.51 0.20
CA ILE A 35 -15.89 10.18 -0.50
C ILE A 35 -15.83 10.43 -2.02
N ASP A 36 -15.02 11.39 -2.47
CA ASP A 36 -14.83 11.68 -3.90
C ASP A 36 -14.18 10.51 -4.67
N GLU A 37 -13.45 9.64 -3.98
CA GLU A 37 -12.83 8.43 -4.53
C GLU A 37 -13.82 7.24 -4.65
N THR A 38 -15.12 7.49 -4.44
CA THR A 38 -16.17 6.46 -4.59
C THR A 38 -16.13 5.74 -5.95
N PRO A 39 -15.96 6.42 -7.11
CA PRO A 39 -15.86 5.73 -8.39
C PRO A 39 -14.68 4.75 -8.46
N LEU A 40 -13.55 5.13 -7.86
CA LEU A 40 -12.35 4.29 -7.78
C LEU A 40 -12.58 3.05 -6.91
N ILE A 41 -13.22 3.22 -5.74
CA ILE A 41 -13.58 2.09 -4.87
C ILE A 41 -14.57 1.14 -5.56
N LYS A 42 -15.59 1.66 -6.25
CA LYS A 42 -16.54 0.84 -7.03
C LYS A 42 -15.81 0.03 -8.11
N TYR A 43 -14.93 0.70 -8.86
CA TYR A 43 -14.10 0.04 -9.86
C TYR A 43 -13.22 -1.06 -9.24
N ILE A 44 -12.58 -0.83 -8.10
CA ILE A 44 -11.78 -1.84 -7.41
C ILE A 44 -12.64 -3.05 -7.01
N ALA A 45 -13.80 -2.82 -6.39
CA ALA A 45 -14.70 -3.88 -5.95
C ALA A 45 -15.20 -4.74 -7.13
N GLU A 46 -15.62 -4.11 -8.23
CA GLU A 46 -16.03 -4.80 -9.46
C GLU A 46 -14.90 -5.65 -10.05
N ARG A 47 -13.67 -5.13 -10.04
CA ARG A 47 -12.50 -5.82 -10.60
C ARG A 47 -12.05 -6.99 -9.72
N LEU A 48 -12.20 -6.88 -8.40
CA LEU A 48 -11.88 -7.94 -7.45
C LEU A 48 -12.99 -8.99 -7.36
N GLY A 49 -14.24 -8.63 -7.68
CA GLY A 49 -15.40 -9.53 -7.62
C GLY A 49 -15.80 -9.93 -6.20
N VAL A 50 -15.19 -9.32 -5.18
CA VAL A 50 -15.43 -9.59 -3.77
C VAL A 50 -15.43 -8.29 -2.96
N GLY A 51 -15.85 -8.38 -1.69
CA GLY A 51 -15.85 -7.25 -0.76
C GLY A 51 -17.14 -6.45 -0.77
N ASN A 52 -17.26 -5.56 0.21
CA ASN A 52 -18.42 -4.71 0.44
C ASN A 52 -18.00 -3.25 0.49
N ILE A 53 -18.83 -2.37 -0.07
CA ILE A 53 -18.63 -0.93 -0.01
C ILE A 53 -19.60 -0.34 1.01
N SER A 54 -19.11 0.52 1.89
CA SER A 54 -19.93 1.37 2.74
C SER A 54 -19.55 2.83 2.57
N LEU A 55 -20.57 3.70 2.56
CA LEU A 55 -20.40 5.14 2.44
C LEU A 55 -20.67 5.78 3.80
N ASN A 56 -19.79 6.69 4.21
CA ASN A 56 -19.95 7.59 5.33
C ASN A 56 -20.02 9.03 4.81
N GLU A 57 -20.20 10.00 5.70
CA GLU A 57 -20.34 11.43 5.33
C GLU A 57 -19.15 11.97 4.51
N SER A 58 -17.91 11.58 4.86
CA SER A 58 -16.69 12.09 4.23
C SER A 58 -15.77 11.00 3.69
N SER A 59 -16.17 9.73 3.79
CA SER A 59 -15.34 8.61 3.36
C SER A 59 -16.13 7.49 2.72
N VAL A 60 -15.43 6.77 1.83
CA VAL A 60 -15.88 5.51 1.26
C VAL A 60 -14.97 4.41 1.77
N ASN A 61 -15.56 3.34 2.30
CA ASN A 61 -14.85 2.17 2.80
C ASN A 61 -15.11 0.98 1.90
N TYR A 62 -14.06 0.30 1.48
CA TYR A 62 -14.11 -1.03 0.89
C TYR A 62 -13.62 -2.04 1.93
N THR A 63 -14.37 -3.10 2.19
CA THR A 63 -14.04 -4.09 3.23
C THR A 63 -14.19 -5.52 2.72
N VAL A 64 -13.25 -6.39 3.09
CA VAL A 64 -13.25 -7.82 2.78
C VAL A 64 -13.03 -8.57 4.09
N SER A 65 -13.90 -9.54 4.42
CA SER A 65 -13.81 -10.25 5.71
C SER A 65 -14.25 -11.71 5.72
N SER A 66 -14.89 -12.22 4.67
CA SER A 66 -15.21 -13.66 4.59
C SER A 66 -13.97 -14.46 4.22
N LYS A 67 -13.93 -15.75 4.58
CA LYS A 67 -12.81 -16.65 4.30
C LYS A 67 -12.43 -16.63 2.81
N ASP A 68 -13.40 -16.94 1.96
CA ASP A 68 -13.17 -17.07 0.51
C ASP A 68 -12.79 -15.74 -0.15
N ALA A 69 -13.41 -14.64 0.28
CA ALA A 69 -13.06 -13.32 -0.24
C ALA A 69 -11.66 -12.87 0.20
N LEU A 70 -11.25 -13.17 1.43
CA LEU A 70 -9.89 -12.90 1.89
C LEU A 70 -8.86 -13.74 1.12
N GLN A 71 -9.20 -14.99 0.76
CA GLN A 71 -8.34 -15.82 -0.09
C GLN A 71 -8.01 -15.13 -1.43
N VAL A 72 -9.00 -14.49 -2.07
CA VAL A 72 -8.77 -13.70 -3.29
C VAL A 72 -7.74 -12.57 -3.06
N ILE A 73 -7.79 -11.91 -1.90
CA ILE A 73 -6.82 -10.86 -1.53
C ILE A 73 -5.42 -11.46 -1.33
N PHE A 74 -5.30 -12.61 -0.65
CA PHE A 74 -4.01 -13.29 -0.46
C PHE A 74 -3.41 -13.74 -1.79
N ASP A 75 -4.20 -14.35 -2.67
CA ASP A 75 -3.73 -14.84 -3.98
C ASP A 75 -3.17 -13.70 -4.86
N ILE A 76 -3.66 -12.48 -4.64
CA ILE A 76 -3.19 -11.27 -5.30
C ILE A 76 -1.87 -10.78 -4.68
N LEU A 77 -1.84 -10.64 -3.35
CA LEU A 77 -0.70 -10.08 -2.61
C LEU A 77 0.50 -11.05 -2.54
N ASP A 78 0.28 -12.36 -2.62
CA ASP A 78 1.33 -13.37 -2.72
C ASP A 78 2.09 -13.27 -4.05
N LYS A 79 1.38 -12.95 -5.13
CA LYS A 79 2.00 -12.74 -6.44
C LYS A 79 2.72 -11.40 -6.54
N ARG A 80 2.40 -10.47 -5.64
CA ARG A 80 2.88 -9.09 -5.64
C ARG A 80 3.15 -8.59 -4.25
N THR A 81 4.35 -8.90 -3.79
CA THR A 81 4.89 -8.40 -2.54
C THR A 81 4.77 -6.89 -2.44
N LEU A 82 4.29 -6.44 -1.27
CA LEU A 82 4.27 -5.02 -0.92
C LEU A 82 5.72 -4.58 -0.69
N ASN A 83 6.17 -3.49 -1.29
CA ASN A 83 7.58 -3.06 -1.13
C ASN A 83 7.87 -2.43 0.24
N THR A 84 6.87 -1.87 0.91
CA THR A 84 7.04 -1.14 2.19
C THR A 84 6.95 -2.07 3.39
N SER A 85 7.15 -1.54 4.60
CA SER A 85 6.86 -2.25 5.86
C SER A 85 5.41 -2.73 6.00
N LYS A 86 4.50 -2.29 5.12
CA LYS A 86 3.16 -2.87 4.98
C LYS A 86 3.21 -4.37 4.63
N ASN A 87 4.28 -4.85 3.99
CA ASN A 87 4.52 -6.28 3.77
C ASN A 87 4.49 -7.09 5.08
N LEU A 88 5.11 -6.57 6.13
CA LEU A 88 5.13 -7.24 7.43
C LEU A 88 3.71 -7.30 8.04
N ASN A 89 2.87 -6.28 7.82
CA ASN A 89 1.46 -6.34 8.25
C ASN A 89 0.70 -7.41 7.47
N TYR A 90 0.94 -7.49 6.16
CA TYR A 90 0.37 -8.52 5.30
C TYR A 90 0.75 -9.92 5.78
N LEU A 91 2.04 -10.18 6.05
CA LEU A 91 2.51 -11.48 6.55
C LEU A 91 1.84 -11.87 7.86
N MET A 92 1.76 -10.96 8.83
CA MET A 92 1.07 -11.23 10.10
C MET A 92 -0.43 -11.45 9.91
N PHE A 93 -1.06 -10.73 8.98
CA PHE A 93 -2.47 -10.87 8.66
C PHE A 93 -2.77 -12.23 7.98
N LYS A 94 -1.91 -12.66 7.04
CA LYS A 94 -2.00 -13.96 6.40
C LYS A 94 -1.81 -15.10 7.40
N GLN A 95 -0.79 -14.99 8.27
CA GLN A 95 -0.57 -15.96 9.34
C GLN A 95 -1.78 -16.06 10.28
N ALA A 96 -2.38 -14.93 10.64
CA ALA A 96 -3.60 -14.89 11.45
C ALA A 96 -4.78 -15.55 10.72
N TYR A 97 -4.91 -15.34 9.41
CA TYR A 97 -5.93 -15.99 8.57
C TYR A 97 -5.76 -17.50 8.57
N ASP A 98 -4.53 -17.99 8.36
CA ASP A 98 -4.27 -19.42 8.29
C ASP A 98 -4.59 -20.11 9.63
N ILE A 99 -4.08 -19.54 10.72
CA ILE A 99 -4.32 -20.02 12.09
C ILE A 99 -5.82 -20.01 12.43
N TYR A 100 -6.55 -18.99 12.00
CA TYR A 100 -7.97 -18.87 12.31
C TYR A 100 -8.82 -19.79 11.43
N PHE A 101 -8.69 -19.77 10.11
CA PHE A 101 -9.64 -20.44 9.21
C PHE A 101 -9.31 -21.90 8.88
N TYR A 102 -8.11 -22.39 9.23
CA TYR A 102 -7.72 -23.80 9.10
C TYR A 102 -7.55 -24.53 10.43
N ARG A 103 -7.98 -23.91 11.54
CA ARG A 103 -8.09 -24.61 12.83
C ARG A 103 -9.15 -25.71 12.79
N GLN A 104 -9.05 -26.65 13.72
CA GLN A 104 -10.13 -27.59 14.00
C GLN A 104 -11.41 -26.83 14.39
N PRO A 105 -12.62 -27.29 13.98
CA PRO A 105 -13.89 -26.61 14.22
C PRO A 105 -14.35 -26.75 15.69
N THR A 106 -13.49 -26.34 16.62
CA THR A 106 -13.72 -26.31 18.06
C THR A 106 -13.82 -24.86 18.54
N LYS A 107 -14.25 -24.68 19.79
CA LYS A 107 -14.20 -23.38 20.47
C LYS A 107 -12.78 -22.80 20.42
N ILE A 108 -12.69 -21.48 20.37
CA ILE A 108 -11.41 -20.77 20.42
C ILE A 108 -10.75 -21.06 21.76
N SER A 109 -9.61 -21.75 21.73
CA SER A 109 -8.83 -21.99 22.95
C SER A 109 -8.15 -20.71 23.42
N THR A 110 -7.85 -20.62 24.71
CA THR A 110 -7.07 -19.51 25.28
C THR A 110 -5.72 -19.36 24.58
N GLU A 111 -5.08 -20.48 24.22
CA GLU A 111 -3.81 -20.49 23.49
C GLU A 111 -3.94 -19.88 22.09
N LEU A 112 -4.99 -20.24 21.34
CA LEU A 112 -5.28 -19.66 20.03
C LEU A 112 -5.54 -18.16 20.15
N ALA A 113 -6.34 -17.75 21.14
CA ALA A 113 -6.62 -16.34 21.39
C ALA A 113 -5.33 -15.55 21.71
N GLN A 114 -4.45 -16.10 22.56
CA GLN A 114 -3.16 -15.50 22.87
C GLN A 114 -2.25 -15.38 21.64
N LYS A 115 -2.19 -16.40 20.78
CA LYS A 115 -1.44 -16.36 19.52
C LYS A 115 -1.95 -15.25 18.60
N MET A 116 -3.27 -15.14 18.42
CA MET A 116 -3.87 -14.11 17.58
C MET A 116 -3.65 -12.70 18.13
N ILE A 117 -3.75 -12.52 19.46
CA ILE A 117 -3.43 -11.24 20.14
C ILE A 117 -1.95 -10.88 19.96
N ALA A 118 -1.04 -11.85 20.08
CA ALA A 118 0.38 -11.63 19.86
C ALA A 118 0.68 -11.19 18.41
N LEU A 119 0.02 -11.79 17.42
CA LEU A 119 0.12 -11.36 16.01
C LEU A 119 -0.41 -9.94 15.80
N LYS A 120 -1.52 -9.57 16.45
CA LYS A 120 -2.08 -8.21 16.38
C LYS A 120 -1.08 -7.16 16.88
N LYS A 121 -0.36 -7.45 17.97
CA LYS A 121 0.69 -6.57 18.53
C LYS A 121 1.90 -6.40 17.61
N LYS A 122 2.12 -7.31 16.66
CA LYS A 122 3.20 -7.19 15.68
C LYS A 122 2.85 -6.29 14.49
N ARG A 123 1.78 -5.48 14.55
CA ARG A 123 1.33 -4.57 13.48
C ARG A 123 1.77 -3.13 13.73
N ASN A 124 1.93 -2.32 12.67
CA ASN A 124 2.59 -1.00 12.66
C ASN A 124 2.55 -0.12 13.92
N LYS A 125 1.40 0.05 14.61
CA LYS A 125 1.35 0.93 15.80
C LYS A 125 2.15 0.41 16.99
N ASP A 126 2.29 -0.91 17.13
CA ASP A 126 2.90 -1.57 18.28
C ASP A 126 4.19 -2.33 17.90
N ARG A 127 4.58 -2.29 16.62
CA ARG A 127 5.75 -3.00 16.09
C ARG A 127 7.04 -2.27 16.45
N THR A 128 7.99 -3.02 17.01
CA THR A 128 9.34 -2.55 17.34
C THR A 128 10.40 -2.98 16.33
N GLU A 129 10.17 -4.09 15.61
CA GLU A 129 11.11 -4.64 14.62
C GLU A 129 10.54 -4.54 13.19
N PHE A 130 11.27 -3.85 12.30
CA PHE A 130 10.85 -3.58 10.92
C PHE A 130 11.67 -4.35 9.88
N LYS A 131 12.38 -5.41 10.30
CA LYS A 131 13.22 -6.21 9.42
C LYS A 131 12.34 -7.06 8.49
N GLN A 132 12.50 -6.87 7.19
CA GLN A 132 11.85 -7.71 6.16
C GLN A 132 12.47 -9.12 6.14
N PRO A 133 11.72 -10.14 5.66
CA PRO A 133 12.28 -11.47 5.37
C PRO A 133 13.52 -11.40 4.48
N ILE A 134 14.42 -12.37 4.60
CA ILE A 134 15.71 -12.36 3.89
C ILE A 134 15.57 -12.43 2.37
N ASP A 135 14.49 -13.04 1.91
CA ASP A 135 14.09 -13.22 0.52
C ASP A 135 13.21 -12.07 -0.01
N HIS A 136 12.93 -11.05 0.82
CA HIS A 136 12.13 -9.91 0.40
C HIS A 136 12.93 -8.99 -0.54
N VAL A 137 12.45 -8.88 -1.77
CA VAL A 137 13.04 -8.01 -2.80
C VAL A 137 12.13 -6.82 -3.08
N ILE A 138 12.68 -5.61 -2.96
CA ILE A 138 12.00 -4.38 -3.37
C ILE A 138 12.04 -4.31 -4.90
N ASN A 139 10.86 -4.34 -5.53
CA ASN A 139 10.71 -4.27 -6.98
C ASN A 139 9.86 -3.08 -7.38
N ILE A 140 10.52 -2.00 -7.81
CA ILE A 140 9.86 -0.79 -8.30
C ILE A 140 9.51 -1.00 -9.78
N THR A 141 8.21 -1.02 -10.09
CA THR A 141 7.70 -1.07 -11.46
C THR A 141 6.95 0.24 -11.78
N PRO A 142 6.77 0.60 -13.06
CA PRO A 142 6.04 1.82 -13.43
C PRO A 142 4.64 1.91 -12.78
N TYR A 143 3.89 0.80 -12.78
CA TYR A 143 2.53 0.78 -12.20
C TYR A 143 2.52 0.75 -10.68
N TRP A 144 3.53 0.16 -10.05
CA TRP A 144 3.67 0.24 -8.60
C TRP A 144 3.99 1.67 -8.18
N LEU A 145 4.95 2.32 -8.84
CA LEU A 145 5.31 3.71 -8.55
C LEU A 145 4.13 4.64 -8.78
N LEU A 146 3.37 4.45 -9.87
CA LEU A 146 2.17 5.25 -10.14
C LEU A 146 1.18 5.22 -8.97
N GLY A 147 0.81 4.03 -8.47
CA GLY A 147 -0.13 3.98 -7.35
C GLY A 147 0.47 4.37 -6.01
N PHE A 148 1.78 4.20 -5.83
CA PHE A 148 2.45 4.76 -4.67
C PHE A 148 2.43 6.29 -4.68
N VAL A 149 2.62 6.92 -5.86
CA VAL A 149 2.53 8.37 -6.04
C VAL A 149 1.13 8.91 -5.87
N GLU A 150 0.10 8.20 -6.34
CA GLU A 150 -1.29 8.62 -6.12
C GLU A 150 -1.68 8.58 -4.63
N GLY A 151 -1.08 7.68 -3.83
CA GLY A 151 -1.34 7.59 -2.39
C GLY A 151 -0.44 8.44 -1.49
N GLU A 152 0.84 8.61 -1.83
CA GLU A 152 1.88 9.19 -0.95
C GLU A 152 2.68 10.32 -1.63
N GLY A 153 2.43 10.56 -2.91
CA GLY A 153 3.09 11.61 -3.68
C GLY A 153 2.41 12.96 -3.47
N TYR A 154 3.17 14.02 -3.73
CA TYR A 154 2.64 15.38 -3.75
C TYR A 154 3.28 16.21 -4.84
N PHE A 155 2.52 17.19 -5.32
CA PHE A 155 2.97 18.21 -6.25
C PHE A 155 2.82 19.56 -5.57
N SER A 156 3.86 20.39 -5.61
CA SER A 156 3.82 21.73 -5.04
C SER A 156 4.50 22.75 -5.94
N THR A 157 4.08 23.99 -5.79
CA THR A 157 4.77 25.14 -6.38
C THR A 157 5.20 26.07 -5.28
N ASN A 158 6.38 26.66 -5.40
CA ASN A 158 6.77 27.76 -4.54
C ASN A 158 6.29 29.08 -5.16
N ILE A 159 5.70 29.94 -4.35
CA ILE A 159 5.10 31.22 -4.79
C ILE A 159 6.19 32.19 -5.26
N THR A 160 7.42 32.07 -4.73
CA THR A 160 8.47 33.05 -5.02
C THR A 160 9.22 32.78 -6.32
N ASP A 161 9.46 31.51 -6.66
CA ASP A 161 10.25 31.11 -7.83
C ASP A 161 9.43 30.35 -8.88
N TYR A 162 8.14 30.08 -8.61
CA TYR A 162 7.23 29.29 -9.44
C TYR A 162 7.80 27.91 -9.84
N ASN A 163 8.72 27.37 -9.01
CA ASN A 163 9.30 26.07 -9.26
C ASN A 163 8.32 24.97 -8.88
N LEU A 164 7.92 24.19 -9.88
CA LEU A 164 7.14 22.97 -9.70
C LEU A 164 8.02 21.88 -9.09
N LYS A 165 7.53 21.28 -8.02
CA LYS A 165 8.18 20.22 -7.27
C LYS A 165 7.27 19.01 -7.21
N PHE A 166 7.86 17.85 -7.45
CA PHE A 166 7.26 16.56 -7.16
C PHE A 166 8.07 15.91 -6.04
N GLY A 167 7.37 15.32 -5.08
CA GLY A 167 8.00 14.60 -3.99
C GLY A 167 7.17 13.42 -3.51
N ILE A 168 7.85 12.53 -2.82
CA ILE A 168 7.26 11.41 -2.10
C ILE A 168 7.82 11.45 -0.68
N GLY A 169 6.94 11.56 0.31
CA GLY A 169 7.30 11.56 1.72
C GLY A 169 7.05 10.20 2.34
N GLN A 170 7.96 9.71 3.18
CA GLN A 170 7.74 8.49 3.94
C GLN A 170 8.55 8.48 5.24
N THR A 171 8.24 7.57 6.16
CA THR A 171 8.99 7.44 7.42
C THR A 171 10.41 6.92 7.18
N SER A 172 11.31 7.14 8.13
CA SER A 172 12.73 6.73 8.03
C SER A 172 12.91 5.21 7.89
N GLN A 173 11.95 4.40 8.36
CA GLN A 173 11.98 2.95 8.21
C GLN A 173 11.86 2.50 6.74
N GLU A 174 11.30 3.34 5.86
CA GLU A 174 11.09 3.03 4.45
C GLU A 174 12.23 3.53 3.56
N ILE A 175 13.40 3.86 4.13
CA ILE A 175 14.50 4.46 3.38
C ILE A 175 14.97 3.59 2.21
N ALA A 176 15.02 2.27 2.38
CA ALA A 176 15.38 1.34 1.32
C ALA A 176 14.41 1.40 0.13
N VAL A 177 13.10 1.62 0.39
CA VAL A 177 12.08 1.80 -0.65
C VAL A 177 12.29 3.11 -1.38
N LEU A 178 12.55 4.19 -0.64
CA LEU A 178 12.83 5.51 -1.21
C LEU A 178 14.10 5.50 -2.09
N GLU A 179 15.15 4.80 -1.66
CA GLU A 179 16.39 4.62 -2.43
C GLU A 179 16.14 3.79 -3.71
N ALA A 180 15.30 2.75 -3.62
CA ALA A 180 14.90 1.97 -4.80
C ALA A 180 14.06 2.81 -5.79
N ILE A 181 13.15 3.66 -5.30
CA ILE A 181 12.37 4.59 -6.13
C ILE A 181 13.31 5.60 -6.81
N GLN A 182 14.25 6.18 -6.07
CA GLN A 182 15.25 7.09 -6.62
C GLN A 182 16.03 6.42 -7.76
N LYS A 183 16.54 5.20 -7.53
CA LYS A 183 17.27 4.43 -8.55
C LYS A 183 16.42 4.16 -9.78
N PHE A 184 15.14 3.81 -9.59
CA PHE A 184 14.21 3.57 -10.69
C PHE A 184 14.00 4.82 -11.54
N ILE A 185 13.80 5.98 -10.91
CA ILE A 185 13.53 7.24 -11.62
C ILE A 185 14.78 7.74 -12.35
N LEU A 186 15.97 7.62 -11.75
CA LEU A 186 17.23 7.97 -12.40
C LEU A 186 17.56 7.10 -13.63
N ALA A 187 17.02 5.88 -13.69
CA ALA A 187 17.17 4.99 -14.83
C ALA A 187 16.19 5.31 -15.98
N LEU A 188 15.23 6.23 -15.79
CA LEU A 188 14.31 6.63 -16.85
C LEU A 188 15.07 7.48 -17.91
N PRO A 189 14.70 7.36 -19.20
CA PRO A 189 15.35 8.10 -20.26
C PRO A 189 14.94 9.59 -20.24
N ALA A 190 15.56 10.38 -19.37
CA ALA A 190 15.60 11.84 -19.44
C ALA A 190 16.69 12.42 -18.52
N ASN A 191 17.03 13.71 -18.72
CA ASN A 191 17.94 14.44 -17.84
C ASN A 191 17.22 14.77 -16.51
N HIS A 192 17.35 13.90 -15.52
CA HIS A 192 16.73 14.04 -14.20
C HIS A 192 17.78 14.45 -13.16
N LEU A 193 17.46 15.42 -12.29
CA LEU A 193 18.23 15.73 -11.09
C LEU A 193 17.41 15.31 -9.86
N VAL A 194 17.99 14.47 -9.01
CA VAL A 194 17.38 14.06 -7.73
C VAL A 194 18.23 14.57 -6.58
N GLU A 195 17.66 15.41 -5.73
CA GLU A 195 18.32 15.91 -4.51
C GLU A 195 17.71 15.25 -3.26
N ARG A 196 18.56 14.86 -2.30
CA ARG A 196 18.16 14.32 -0.99
C ARG A 196 18.36 15.41 0.07
N LYS A 197 17.29 15.89 0.70
CA LYS A 197 17.38 16.77 1.89
C LYS A 197 17.21 15.95 3.16
N THR A 198 17.94 16.33 4.21
CA THR A 198 18.25 15.55 5.42
C THR A 198 17.09 15.27 6.38
N THR A 199 15.83 15.44 5.96
CA THR A 199 14.66 15.00 6.75
C THR A 199 13.68 14.30 5.81
N ASN A 200 13.96 13.03 5.52
CA ASN A 200 13.02 12.07 4.91
C ASN A 200 12.37 12.48 3.58
N LEU A 201 13.08 13.23 2.72
CA LEU A 201 12.49 13.74 1.49
C LEU A 201 13.38 13.42 0.28
N VAL A 202 12.88 12.59 -0.63
CA VAL A 202 13.43 12.43 -1.98
C VAL A 202 12.74 13.47 -2.85
N SER A 203 13.46 14.54 -3.22
CA SER A 203 12.96 15.58 -4.10
C SER A 203 13.43 15.36 -5.54
N LEU A 204 12.49 15.44 -6.48
CA LEU A 204 12.76 15.47 -7.91
C LEU A 204 12.67 16.91 -8.41
N THR A 205 13.80 17.44 -8.89
CA THR A 205 13.89 18.79 -9.44
C THR A 205 14.03 18.69 -10.96
N ILE A 206 13.02 19.16 -11.69
CA ILE A 206 13.12 19.38 -13.14
C ILE A 206 13.40 20.88 -13.33
N ASN A 207 14.61 21.22 -13.75
CA ASN A 207 14.97 22.60 -14.01
C ASN A 207 15.56 22.74 -15.42
N THR A 208 14.73 23.22 -16.35
CA THR A 208 15.17 24.02 -17.49
C THR A 208 14.01 24.91 -17.91
N LYS A 209 14.23 26.22 -17.89
CA LYS A 209 13.32 27.27 -18.40
C LYS A 209 12.48 26.76 -19.59
N LEU A 210 11.15 26.77 -19.42
CA LEU A 210 10.11 26.61 -20.44
C LEU A 210 10.30 25.46 -21.44
N LYS A 211 9.47 24.41 -21.30
CA LYS A 211 9.41 23.13 -22.06
C LYS A 211 10.32 22.01 -21.56
N VAL A 212 9.89 21.35 -20.49
CA VAL A 212 9.97 19.89 -20.42
C VAL A 212 8.54 19.38 -20.25
N VAL A 213 7.89 19.13 -21.38
CA VAL A 213 6.73 18.25 -21.43
C VAL A 213 7.30 16.86 -21.12
N ILE A 214 6.77 16.17 -20.11
CA ILE A 214 7.02 14.75 -19.95
C ILE A 214 6.28 14.05 -21.10
N THR A 215 6.93 13.96 -22.27
CA THR A 215 6.31 13.40 -23.47
C THR A 215 6.16 11.88 -23.43
N ASN A 216 6.59 11.18 -22.39
CA ASN A 216 6.50 9.71 -22.31
C ASN A 216 5.77 9.14 -21.08
N LEU A 217 4.99 9.92 -20.33
CA LEU A 217 3.98 9.33 -19.43
C LEU A 217 2.67 9.01 -20.15
N TRP A 218 2.46 9.54 -21.36
CA TRP A 218 1.20 9.40 -22.10
C TRP A 218 0.90 7.98 -22.64
N PRO A 219 1.84 7.05 -22.91
CA PRO A 219 1.45 5.69 -23.29
C PRO A 219 0.96 4.86 -22.09
N ILE A 220 1.13 5.34 -20.85
CA ILE A 220 0.71 4.59 -19.65
C ILE A 220 -0.80 4.77 -19.38
N TYR A 221 -1.42 5.79 -19.98
CA TYR A 221 -2.84 6.14 -19.81
C TYR A 221 -3.79 5.55 -20.88
N LEU A 222 -3.33 4.60 -21.73
CA LEU A 222 -4.18 3.77 -22.61
C LEU A 222 -4.03 2.25 -22.32
#